data_AF-A0A3D0P184-F1
#
_entry.id   AF-A0A3D0P184-F1
#
_cell.length_a   1.000
_cell.length_b   1.000
_cell.length_c   1.000
_cell.angle_alpha   90.00
_cell.angle_beta   90.00
_cell.angle_gamma   90.00
#
_symmetry.space_group_name_H-M   'P 1'
#
loop_
_entity.id
_entity.type
_entity.pdbx_description
1 polymer ?
#
loop_
_entity_poly.entity_id
_entity_poly.type
_entity_poly.pdbx_seq_one_letter_code
_entity_poly.pdbx_strand_id
1 'polypeptide(L)'
;IPVNEVTGPNYTTCLSDGQPHEYLRLNVAIPITPIGSINRLGLLGGDVAGFPNGRRVHDDVTDIALRAVAGGTPFTPATNVPPNNQLGDGVSMNPEGPLLTRFPYLLPPNAGNTPRTGNEQIAESNKEWDPKKIPVVDERGFLRR
;
A
#
# COMPACT_ATOMS: atom_id res chain seq x y z
N ILE A 1 29.70 14.80 24.37
CA ILE A 1 29.52 13.76 23.34
C ILE A 1 30.86 13.65 22.63
N PRO A 2 31.56 12.50 22.66
CA PRO A 2 32.82 12.41 21.95
C PRO A 2 32.53 12.58 20.45
N VAL A 3 33.17 13.58 19.85
CA VAL A 3 33.13 13.84 18.42
C VAL A 3 34.22 12.97 17.80
N ASN A 4 33.80 11.96 17.05
CA ASN A 4 34.71 11.22 16.19
C ASN A 4 34.52 11.82 14.79
N GLU A 5 35.54 12.51 14.30
CA GLU A 5 35.55 13.02 12.92
C GLU A 5 35.69 11.83 11.96
N VAL A 6 34.58 11.47 11.29
CA VAL A 6 34.61 10.45 10.24
C VAL A 6 34.69 11.14 8.88
N THR A 7 35.91 11.29 8.38
CA THR A 7 36.23 11.84 7.06
C THR A 7 36.23 10.69 6.03
N GLY A 8 35.12 10.52 5.31
CA GLY A 8 34.98 9.56 4.20
C GLY A 8 33.51 9.40 3.77
N PRO A 9 33.18 8.80 2.61
CA PRO A 9 31.79 8.54 2.23
C PRO A 9 31.20 7.48 3.17
N ASN A 10 30.51 7.99 4.19
CA ASN A 10 30.10 7.29 5.40
C ASN A 10 28.93 6.32 5.19
N TYR A 11 29.18 5.01 5.24
CA TYR A 11 28.15 4.00 5.46
C TYR A 11 28.54 3.08 6.64
N THR A 12 28.81 3.66 7.82
CA THR A 12 29.06 2.87 9.03
C THR A 12 27.72 2.47 9.65
N THR A 13 27.28 1.23 9.41
CA THR A 13 26.01 0.68 9.93
C THR A 13 26.17 -0.06 11.27
N CYS A 14 27.12 0.35 12.10
CA CYS A 14 27.25 -0.16 13.46
C CYS A 14 26.96 0.99 14.41
N LEU A 15 25.90 0.90 15.24
CA LEU A 15 25.86 1.73 16.43
C LEU A 15 27.05 1.33 17.30
N SER A 16 27.75 2.32 17.84
CA SER A 16 29.03 2.16 18.54
C SER A 16 28.90 1.54 19.94
N ASP A 17 27.77 0.93 20.28
CA ASP A 17 27.48 0.38 21.62
C ASP A 17 27.72 -1.14 21.74
N GLY A 18 27.97 -1.83 20.63
CA GLY A 18 28.33 -3.25 20.62
C GLY A 18 27.21 -4.21 21.05
N GLN A 19 25.96 -3.75 21.10
CA GLN A 19 24.80 -4.57 21.49
C GLN A 19 24.03 -5.06 20.25
N PRO A 20 23.49 -6.30 20.26
CA PRO A 20 22.58 -6.76 19.21
C PRO A 20 21.28 -5.98 19.29
N HIS A 21 20.90 -5.37 18.17
CA HIS A 21 19.63 -4.68 18.00
C HIS A 21 18.98 -5.16 16.71
N GLU A 22 17.68 -5.45 16.74
CA GLU A 22 16.92 -5.74 15.53
C GLU A 22 16.44 -4.42 14.91
N TYR A 23 17.17 -3.94 13.89
CA TYR A 23 16.79 -2.75 13.12
C TYR A 23 16.22 -3.14 11.77
N LEU A 24 15.02 -2.66 11.46
CA LEU A 24 14.55 -2.62 10.08
C LEU A 24 15.28 -1.47 9.36
N ARG A 25 16.34 -1.80 8.64
CA ARG A 25 17.16 -0.81 7.91
C ARG A 25 16.51 -0.48 6.58
N LEU A 26 16.23 0.80 6.39
CA LEU A 26 15.75 1.32 5.12
C LEU A 26 16.93 1.62 4.19
N ASN A 27 16.92 1.09 2.97
CA ASN A 27 17.89 1.48 1.95
C ASN A 27 17.49 2.82 1.31
N VAL A 28 18.25 3.87 1.63
CA VAL A 28 18.06 5.24 1.11
C VAL A 28 18.76 5.51 -0.22
N ALA A 29 19.57 4.57 -0.73
CA ALA A 29 20.20 4.70 -2.04
C ALA A 29 19.22 4.49 -3.21
N ILE A 30 18.05 3.89 -2.94
CA ILE A 30 17.00 3.71 -3.94
C ILE A 30 16.06 4.93 -3.93
N PRO A 31 15.91 5.64 -5.06
CA PRO A 31 15.04 6.80 -5.16
C PRO A 31 13.57 6.43 -4.92
N ILE A 32 12.76 7.39 -4.48
CA ILE A 32 11.32 7.18 -4.31
C ILE A 32 10.65 7.03 -5.68
N THR A 33 9.86 5.99 -5.86
CA THR A 33 8.96 5.86 -7.01
C THR A 33 7.86 6.94 -6.94
N PRO A 34 7.68 7.75 -7.99
CA PRO A 34 6.63 8.78 -8.03
C PRO A 34 5.23 8.18 -7.79
N ILE A 35 4.33 8.91 -7.11
CA ILE A 35 3.01 8.41 -6.69
C ILE A 35 2.20 7.76 -7.83
N GLY A 36 2.26 8.33 -9.03
CA GLY A 36 1.54 7.79 -10.21
C GLY A 36 2.17 6.54 -10.85
N SER A 37 3.34 6.12 -10.40
CA SER A 37 4.09 4.97 -10.93
C SER A 37 4.31 3.88 -9.89
N ILE A 38 3.74 4.02 -8.69
CA ILE A 38 3.86 3.05 -7.61
C ILE A 38 3.15 1.75 -7.99
N ASN A 39 3.83 0.63 -7.81
CA ASN A 39 3.20 -0.68 -7.91
C ASN A 39 2.83 -1.21 -6.52
N ARG A 40 1.56 -1.58 -6.32
CA ARG A 40 1.05 -2.16 -5.06
C ARG A 40 1.81 -3.43 -4.64
N LEU A 41 2.36 -4.18 -5.59
CA LEU A 41 3.11 -5.41 -5.35
C LEU A 41 4.60 -5.17 -5.08
N GLY A 42 5.05 -3.92 -4.94
CA GLY A 42 6.43 -3.57 -4.62
C GLY A 42 7.44 -4.30 -5.51
N LEU A 43 8.43 -4.96 -4.88
CA LEU A 43 9.46 -5.71 -5.60
C LEU A 43 8.90 -6.78 -6.55
N LEU A 44 7.80 -7.46 -6.18
CA LEU A 44 7.17 -8.48 -7.02
C LEU A 44 6.54 -7.87 -8.29
N GLY A 45 6.16 -6.58 -8.21
CA GLY A 45 5.67 -5.79 -9.32
C GLY A 45 6.75 -5.00 -10.08
N GLY A 46 8.04 -5.22 -9.78
CA GLY A 46 9.17 -4.51 -10.38
C GLY A 46 9.50 -3.16 -9.73
N ASP A 47 8.83 -2.79 -8.65
CA ASP A 47 9.05 -1.53 -7.93
C ASP A 47 9.98 -1.75 -6.72
N VAL A 48 11.29 -1.60 -6.94
CA VAL A 48 12.34 -1.85 -5.93
C VAL A 48 12.34 -0.85 -4.76
N ALA A 49 11.59 0.25 -4.86
CA ALA A 49 11.40 1.20 -3.76
C ALA A 49 10.24 0.81 -2.83
N GLY A 50 9.46 -0.21 -3.19
CA GLY A 50 8.39 -0.79 -2.37
C GLY A 50 8.88 -1.87 -1.41
N PHE A 51 7.95 -2.49 -0.70
CA PHE A 51 8.22 -3.63 0.19
C PHE A 51 9.08 -4.71 -0.50
N PRO A 52 10.13 -5.26 0.17
CA PRO A 52 10.47 -5.13 1.60
C PRO A 52 11.29 -3.89 1.96
N ASN A 53 11.78 -3.13 0.97
CA ASN A 53 12.54 -1.91 1.21
C ASN A 53 11.63 -0.67 1.45
N GLY A 54 10.32 -0.87 1.49
CA GLY A 54 9.31 0.18 1.35
C GLY A 54 9.01 0.99 2.61
N ARG A 55 8.52 2.20 2.37
CA ARG A 55 8.12 3.23 3.36
C ARG A 55 6.68 3.74 3.11
N ARG A 56 5.89 3.00 2.32
CA ARG A 56 4.70 3.52 1.63
C ARG A 56 3.44 2.77 2.04
N VAL A 57 2.35 3.51 2.19
CA VAL A 57 1.00 2.97 2.48
C VAL A 57 0.37 2.31 1.25
N HIS A 58 0.92 2.53 0.04
CA HIS A 58 0.41 1.96 -1.21
C HIS A 58 0.80 0.49 -1.42
N ASP A 59 1.73 -0.04 -0.63
CA ASP A 59 2.21 -1.43 -0.79
C ASP A 59 1.20 -2.39 -0.14
N ASP A 60 0.76 -3.39 -0.90
CA ASP A 60 -0.07 -4.48 -0.40
C ASP A 60 0.81 -5.56 0.21
N VAL A 61 1.20 -5.33 1.47
CA VAL A 61 2.11 -6.20 2.20
C VAL A 61 1.53 -7.61 2.36
N THR A 62 0.21 -7.75 2.49
CA THR A 62 -0.45 -9.05 2.65
C THR A 62 -0.29 -9.88 1.39
N ASP A 63 -0.62 -9.33 0.22
CA ASP A 63 -0.46 -10.02 -1.06
C ASP A 63 1.01 -10.36 -1.34
N ILE A 64 1.92 -9.41 -1.07
CA ILE A 64 3.36 -9.62 -1.28
C ILE A 64 3.89 -10.73 -0.38
N ALA A 65 3.57 -10.71 0.92
CA ALA A 65 4.04 -11.71 1.87
C ALA A 65 3.48 -13.10 1.53
N LEU A 66 2.21 -13.18 1.16
CA LEU A 66 1.56 -14.44 0.79
C LEU A 66 2.24 -15.07 -0.43
N ARG A 67 2.50 -14.29 -1.47
CA ARG A 67 3.25 -14.77 -2.65
C ARG A 67 4.68 -15.14 -2.29
N ALA A 68 5.34 -14.37 -1.43
CA ALA A 68 6.70 -14.68 -1.00
C ALA A 68 6.79 -16.04 -0.27
N VAL A 69 5.86 -16.31 0.65
CA VAL A 69 5.78 -17.61 1.36
C VAL A 69 5.50 -18.76 0.39
N ALA A 70 4.67 -18.55 -0.63
CA ALA A 70 4.41 -19.55 -1.66
C ALA A 70 5.54 -19.70 -2.69
N GLY A 71 6.62 -18.92 -2.61
CA GLY A 71 7.68 -18.93 -3.63
C GLY A 71 7.26 -18.29 -4.95
N GLY A 72 6.24 -17.43 -4.95
CA GLY A 72 5.83 -16.58 -6.06
C GLY A 72 6.70 -15.33 -6.21
N THR A 73 8.03 -15.48 -6.25
CA THR A 73 8.99 -14.35 -6.27
C THR A 73 9.84 -14.33 -7.54
N PRO A 74 10.39 -13.17 -7.94
CA PRO A 74 11.37 -13.08 -9.02
C PRO A 74 12.61 -13.98 -8.83
N PHE A 75 12.94 -14.33 -7.59
CA PHE A 75 14.10 -15.17 -7.25
C PHE A 75 13.81 -16.67 -7.33
N THR A 76 12.54 -17.05 -7.51
CA THR A 76 12.08 -18.45 -7.54
C THR A 76 11.27 -18.70 -8.82
N PRO A 77 11.89 -18.56 -10.02
CA PRO A 77 11.17 -18.56 -11.29
C PRO A 77 10.39 -19.85 -11.55
N ALA A 78 10.90 -21.00 -11.07
CA ALA A 78 10.24 -22.29 -11.22
C ALA A 78 8.88 -22.35 -10.49
N THR A 79 8.72 -21.60 -9.39
CA THR A 79 7.49 -21.54 -8.60
C THR A 79 6.76 -20.22 -8.73
N ASN A 80 7.29 -19.26 -9.49
CA ASN A 80 6.65 -17.98 -9.81
C ASN A 80 5.61 -18.12 -10.95
N VAL A 81 4.78 -19.16 -10.83
CA VAL A 81 3.73 -19.54 -11.77
C VAL A 81 2.41 -19.73 -11.00
N PRO A 82 1.25 -19.79 -11.68
CA PRO A 82 0.00 -20.05 -10.99
C PRO A 82 0.04 -21.38 -10.21
N PRO A 83 -0.52 -21.43 -8.99
CA PRO A 83 -1.29 -20.36 -8.32
C PRO A 83 -0.43 -19.37 -7.50
N ASN A 84 0.86 -19.67 -7.28
CA ASN A 84 1.70 -18.96 -6.32
C ASN A 84 1.90 -17.48 -6.66
N ASN A 85 1.91 -17.13 -7.95
CA ASN A 85 2.02 -15.74 -8.40
C ASN A 85 0.69 -14.98 -8.45
N GLN A 86 -0.43 -15.63 -8.13
CA GLN A 86 -1.79 -15.08 -8.13
C GLN A 86 -2.39 -14.96 -6.74
N LEU A 87 -1.68 -15.42 -5.69
CA LEU A 87 -2.20 -15.35 -4.33
C LEU A 87 -2.41 -13.90 -3.88
N GLY A 88 -3.50 -13.70 -3.14
CA GLY A 88 -3.83 -12.45 -2.48
C GLY A 88 -5.03 -12.58 -1.55
N ASP A 89 -5.29 -11.56 -0.73
CA ASP A 89 -6.42 -11.52 0.21
C ASP A 89 -7.73 -11.02 -0.43
N GLY A 90 -7.66 -10.58 -1.69
CA GLY A 90 -8.80 -10.07 -2.47
C GLY A 90 -9.10 -8.57 -2.26
N VAL A 91 -8.26 -7.85 -1.50
CA VAL A 91 -8.46 -6.43 -1.15
C VAL A 91 -7.37 -5.58 -1.79
N SER A 92 -7.52 -5.29 -3.07
CA SER A 92 -6.48 -4.58 -3.84
C SER A 92 -6.59 -3.06 -3.85
N MET A 93 -7.66 -2.50 -3.28
CA MET A 93 -7.92 -1.06 -3.27
C MET A 93 -8.76 -0.67 -2.06
N ASN A 94 -8.56 0.56 -1.57
CA ASN A 94 -9.44 1.13 -0.57
C ASN A 94 -10.77 1.52 -1.23
N PRO A 95 -11.90 0.95 -0.77
CA PRO A 95 -13.15 1.13 -1.48
C PRO A 95 -13.84 2.46 -1.09
N GLU A 96 -13.31 3.19 -0.11
CA GLU A 96 -13.74 4.56 0.28
C GLU A 96 -13.10 5.67 -0.58
N GLY A 97 -12.08 5.34 -1.36
CA GLY A 97 -11.39 6.30 -2.23
C GLY A 97 -9.87 6.26 -2.13
N PRO A 98 -9.19 7.10 -2.92
CA PRO A 98 -7.73 7.13 -2.98
C PRO A 98 -7.11 7.64 -1.67
N LEU A 99 -5.84 7.29 -1.44
CA LEU A 99 -5.04 7.87 -0.37
C LEU A 99 -4.88 9.39 -0.56
N LEU A 100 -4.75 10.11 0.55
CA LEU A 100 -4.50 11.55 0.54
C LEU A 100 -3.09 11.84 0.03
N THR A 101 -2.90 12.99 -0.62
CA THR A 101 -1.57 13.43 -1.11
C THR A 101 -0.71 14.08 -0.02
N ARG A 102 -1.22 14.19 1.20
CA ARG A 102 -0.55 14.81 2.35
C ARG A 102 -0.73 13.96 3.61
N PHE A 103 0.11 14.20 4.59
CA PHE A 103 -0.02 13.58 5.90
C PHE A 103 -1.24 14.11 6.67
N PRO A 104 -2.00 13.25 7.38
CA PRO A 104 -1.95 11.77 7.33
C PRO A 104 -2.48 11.24 6.00
N TYR A 105 -1.81 10.24 5.41
CA TYR A 105 -2.11 9.75 4.05
C TYR A 105 -3.39 8.91 3.94
N LEU A 106 -3.96 8.50 5.07
CA LEU A 106 -5.20 7.74 5.14
C LEU A 106 -6.41 8.67 5.16
N LEU A 107 -7.52 8.21 4.57
CA LEU A 107 -8.81 8.86 4.72
C LEU A 107 -9.27 8.81 6.19
N PRO A 108 -10.08 9.78 6.64
CA PRO A 108 -10.75 9.71 7.94
C PRO A 108 -11.52 8.39 8.07
N PRO A 109 -11.60 7.80 9.28
CA PRO A 109 -12.34 6.57 9.48
C PRO A 109 -13.83 6.78 9.17
N ASN A 110 -14.45 5.75 8.60
CA ASN A 110 -15.90 5.72 8.43
C ASN A 110 -16.59 5.81 9.79
N ALA A 111 -17.76 6.45 9.83
CA ALA A 111 -18.56 6.48 11.06
C ALA A 111 -19.03 5.06 11.40
N GLY A 112 -18.88 4.66 12.67
CA GLY A 112 -19.22 3.31 13.12
C GLY A 112 -20.71 2.97 13.05
N ASN A 113 -21.58 3.97 12.83
CA ASN A 113 -23.03 3.82 12.67
C ASN A 113 -23.49 3.83 11.20
N THR A 114 -22.56 3.95 10.26
CA THR A 114 -22.82 3.78 8.82
C THR A 114 -22.04 2.56 8.36
N PRO A 115 -22.63 1.35 8.45
CA PRO A 115 -22.06 0.20 7.80
C PRO A 115 -21.97 0.54 6.31
N ARG A 116 -20.78 0.38 5.72
CA ARG A 116 -20.66 0.34 4.26
C ARG A 116 -21.66 -0.72 3.79
N THR A 117 -22.64 -0.37 2.97
CA THR A 117 -23.59 -1.33 2.40
C THR A 117 -22.84 -2.19 1.39
N GLY A 118 -22.06 -3.15 1.92
CA GLY A 118 -21.49 -4.24 1.16
C GLY A 118 -22.65 -4.96 0.51
N ASN A 119 -22.82 -4.71 -0.79
CA ASN A 119 -23.76 -5.31 -1.76
C ASN A 119 -24.74 -4.32 -2.44
N GLU A 120 -24.95 -3.09 -1.97
CA GLU A 120 -25.87 -2.18 -2.67
C GLU A 120 -25.23 -1.50 -3.90
N GLN A 121 -23.96 -1.09 -3.83
CA GLN A 121 -23.28 -0.49 -5.00
C GLN A 121 -22.90 -1.49 -6.10
N ILE A 122 -22.75 -2.78 -5.78
CA ILE A 122 -22.38 -3.83 -6.77
C ILE A 122 -23.59 -4.19 -7.66
N ALA A 123 -24.81 -3.98 -7.15
CA ALA A 123 -26.02 -4.13 -7.96
C ALA A 123 -26.29 -2.92 -8.87
N GLU A 124 -25.81 -1.73 -8.50
CA GLU A 124 -25.99 -0.51 -9.29
C GLU A 124 -24.94 -0.32 -10.40
N SER A 125 -23.73 -0.87 -10.24
CA SER A 125 -22.69 -0.76 -11.27
C SER A 125 -22.98 -1.55 -12.56
N ASN A 126 -23.94 -2.48 -12.53
CA ASN A 126 -24.36 -3.29 -13.68
C ASN A 126 -25.63 -2.77 -14.38
N LYS A 127 -26.16 -1.62 -13.96
CA LYS A 127 -27.24 -0.95 -14.69
C LYS A 127 -26.66 0.22 -15.47
N GLU A 128 -26.94 0.20 -16.77
CA GLU A 128 -26.65 1.29 -17.70
C GLU A 128 -26.99 2.65 -17.08
N TRP A 129 -26.04 3.59 -17.21
CA TRP A 129 -26.07 4.91 -16.60
C TRP A 129 -27.37 5.66 -16.95
N ASP A 130 -28.24 5.87 -15.96
CA ASP A 130 -29.46 6.68 -16.09
C ASP A 130 -29.25 8.06 -15.45
N PRO A 131 -29.12 9.13 -16.25
CA PRO A 131 -28.89 10.49 -15.74
C PRO A 131 -30.06 11.04 -14.92
N LYS A 132 -31.21 10.35 -14.84
CA LYS A 132 -32.37 10.77 -14.02
C LYS A 132 -32.36 10.19 -12.60
N LYS A 133 -31.42 9.29 -12.27
CA LYS A 133 -31.29 8.67 -10.94
C LYS A 133 -30.24 9.31 -10.05
N ILE A 134 -29.71 10.47 -10.45
CA ILE A 134 -28.74 11.20 -9.62
C ILE A 134 -29.45 11.57 -8.31
N PRO A 135 -28.96 11.10 -7.14
CA PRO A 135 -29.58 11.43 -5.87
C PRO A 135 -29.46 12.94 -5.63
N VAL A 136 -30.60 13.65 -5.60
CA VAL A 136 -30.61 15.09 -5.32
C VAL A 136 -30.56 15.26 -3.80
N VAL A 137 -29.47 15.82 -3.32
CA VAL A 137 -29.25 16.11 -1.90
C VAL A 137 -29.88 17.46 -1.56
N ASP A 138 -30.60 17.55 -0.43
CA ASP A 138 -31.12 18.82 0.06
C ASP A 138 -30.01 19.71 0.67
N GLU A 139 -30.36 20.97 0.96
CA GLU A 139 -29.48 21.97 1.57
C GLU A 139 -28.94 21.58 2.97
N ARG A 140 -29.43 20.47 3.54
CA ARG A 140 -29.00 19.90 4.81
C ARG A 140 -28.26 18.57 4.65
N GLY A 141 -27.97 18.15 3.42
CA GLY A 141 -27.16 16.96 3.15
C GLY A 141 -27.95 15.65 3.12
N PHE A 142 -29.28 15.68 3.14
CA PHE A 142 -30.11 14.46 3.10
C PHE A 142 -30.64 14.18 1.70
N LEU A 143 -30.71 12.90 1.34
CA LEU A 143 -31.32 12.45 0.09
C LEU A 143 -32.80 12.83 0.07
N ARG A 144 -33.24 13.56 -0.96
CA ARG A 144 -34.67 13.74 -1.21
C ARG A 144 -35.23 12.42 -1.74
N ARG A 145 -36.14 11.81 -0.98
CA ARG A 145 -36.93 10.65 -1.44
C ARG A 145 -37.81 11.03 -2.63
#